data_AF-A0A370L306-F1
#
_entry.id   AF-A0A370L306-F1
#
_cell.length_a   1.000
_cell.length_b   1.000
_cell.length_c   1.000
_cell.angle_alpha   90.00
_cell.angle_beta   90.00
_cell.angle_gamma   90.00
#
_symmetry.space_group_name_H-M   'P 1'
#
loop_
_entity.id
_entity.type
_entity.pdbx_description
1 polymer ?
#
loop_
_entity_poly.entity_id
_entity_poly.type
_entity_poly.pdbx_seq_one_letter_code
_entity_poly.pdbx_strand_id
1 'polypeptide(L)' 'MTALRDLMLVALADGGEHGLREDQLAAAVCASPEIAPRRVSATCEMLMANGEIERRGEGTNEIPYTYHLPEGRVPRL' A
#
# COMPACT_ATOMS: atom_id res chain seq x y z
N MET A 1 16.07 1.69 -11.27
CA MET A 1 14.76 2.33 -11.05
C MET A 1 13.96 1.41 -10.17
N THR A 2 13.75 1.75 -8.90
CA THR A 2 12.88 0.97 -8.01
C THR A 2 11.44 1.15 -8.48
N ALA A 3 10.74 0.05 -8.74
CA ALA A 3 9.36 0.12 -9.23
C ALA A 3 8.43 0.64 -8.11
N LEU A 4 7.39 1.39 -8.47
CA LEU A 4 6.38 1.93 -7.53
C LEU A 4 5.86 0.86 -6.56
N ARG A 5 5.64 -0.37 -7.07
CA ARG A 5 5.28 -1.55 -6.28
C ARG A 5 6.23 -1.78 -5.11
N ASP A 6 7.54 -1.80 -5.36
CA ASP A 6 8.53 -2.16 -4.33
C ASP A 6 8.58 -1.09 -3.24
N LEU A 7 8.45 0.19 -3.62
CA LEU A 7 8.35 1.30 -2.66
C LEU A 7 7.09 1.18 -1.79
N MET A 8 5.95 0.79 -2.36
CA MET A 8 4.71 0.59 -1.61
C MET A 8 4.81 -0.59 -0.64
N LEU A 9 5.42 -1.71 -1.06
CA LEU A 9 5.61 -2.87 -0.17
C LEU A 9 6.53 -2.54 1.00
N VAL A 10 7.61 -1.77 0.76
CA VAL A 10 8.49 -1.29 1.84
C VAL A 10 7.73 -0.37 2.80
N ALA A 11 6.98 0.61 2.28
CA ALA A 11 6.18 1.50 3.12
C ALA A 11 5.16 0.73 3.98
N LEU A 12 4.51 -0.29 3.43
CA LEU A 12 3.57 -1.13 4.17
C LEU A 12 4.25 -2.00 5.23
N ALA A 13 5.47 -2.48 4.96
CA ALA A 13 6.27 -3.19 5.96
C ALA A 13 6.60 -2.28 7.15
N ASP A 14 6.94 -1.01 6.90
CA ASP A 14 7.20 -0.01 7.94
C ASP A 14 5.94 0.36 8.73
N GLY A 15 4.76 0.35 8.09
CA GLY A 15 3.47 0.58 8.74
C GLY A 15 3.04 -0.54 9.70
N GLY A 16 3.62 -1.74 9.55
CA GLY A 16 3.38 -2.89 10.41
C GLY A 16 1.89 -3.24 10.57
N GLU A 17 1.51 -3.63 11.78
CA GLU A 17 0.14 -4.05 12.15
C GLU A 17 -0.92 -2.95 11.99
N HIS A 18 -0.52 -1.68 11.96
CA HIS A 18 -1.44 -0.55 11.81
C HIS A 18 -1.80 -0.29 10.34
N GLY A 19 -0.97 -0.77 9.41
CA GLY A 19 -1.11 -0.52 7.98
C GLY A 19 -0.98 0.96 7.64
N LEU A 20 -1.25 1.29 6.37
CA LEU A 20 -1.21 2.67 5.87
C LEU A 20 -2.45 3.00 5.06
N ARG A 21 -2.94 4.23 5.21
CA ARG A 21 -3.95 4.81 4.32
C ARG A 21 -3.35 5.18 2.97
N GLU A 22 -4.20 5.40 1.97
CA GLU A 22 -3.75 5.77 0.62
C GLU A 22 -2.95 7.09 0.59
N ASP A 23 -3.34 8.09 1.39
CA ASP A 23 -2.63 9.36 1.53
C ASP A 23 -1.23 9.18 2.14
N GLN A 24 -1.11 8.30 3.13
CA GLN A 24 0.17 7.97 3.77
C GLN A 24 1.08 7.18 2.84
N LEU A 25 0.53 6.22 2.08
CA LEU A 25 1.28 5.53 1.03
C LEU A 25 1.77 6.48 -0.03
N ALA A 26 0.90 7.36 -0.52
CA ALA A 26 1.27 8.39 -1.48
C ALA A 26 2.41 9.25 -0.92
N ALA A 27 2.33 9.73 0.33
CA ALA A 27 3.40 10.49 0.94
C ALA A 27 4.73 9.71 1.04
N ALA A 28 4.67 8.41 1.39
CA ALA A 28 5.85 7.55 1.51
C ALA A 28 6.55 7.30 0.16
N VAL A 29 5.79 7.16 -0.92
CA VAL A 29 6.34 6.91 -2.27
C VAL A 29 6.62 8.20 -3.06
N CYS A 30 5.97 9.32 -2.73
CA CYS A 30 6.11 10.61 -3.40
C CYS A 30 7.37 11.40 -3.03
N ALA A 31 8.40 10.76 -2.46
CA ALA A 31 9.76 11.33 -2.50
C ALA A 31 10.25 11.59 -3.95
N SER A 32 9.57 11.00 -4.95
CA SER A 32 9.76 11.29 -6.37
C SER A 32 8.56 12.08 -6.96
N PRO A 33 8.77 13.26 -7.56
CA PRO A 33 7.71 14.11 -8.12
C PRO A 33 6.95 13.49 -9.32
N GLU A 34 7.40 12.33 -9.82
CA GLU A 34 6.82 11.62 -10.98
C GLU A 34 5.68 10.66 -10.61
N ILE A 35 5.41 10.44 -9.32
CA ILE A 35 4.37 9.53 -8.86
C ILE A 35 3.09 10.32 -8.59
N ALA A 36 2.19 10.33 -9.57
CA ALA A 36 0.85 10.91 -9.39
C ALA A 36 0.00 10.03 -8.45
N PRO A 37 -0.84 10.61 -7.57
CA PRO A 37 -1.73 9.87 -6.67
C PRO A 37 -2.59 8.80 -7.36
N ARG A 38 -3.02 9.05 -8.61
CA ARG A 38 -3.75 8.07 -9.44
C ARG A 38 -2.98 6.77 -9.67
N ARG A 39 -1.65 6.81 -9.69
CA ARG A 39 -0.80 5.61 -9.83
C ARG A 39 -0.76 4.80 -8.54
N VAL A 40 -0.89 5.43 -7.37
CA VAL A 40 -0.90 4.74 -6.07
C VAL A 40 -2.16 3.91 -5.94
N SER A 41 -3.34 4.49 -6.17
CA SER A 41 -4.62 3.78 -6.07
C SER A 41 -4.71 2.59 -7.04
N ALA A 42 -4.37 2.81 -8.32
CA ALA A 42 -4.34 1.72 -9.32
C ALA A 42 -3.32 0.61 -8.96
N THR A 43 -2.19 0.97 -8.34
CA THR A 43 -1.22 -0.02 -7.86
C THR A 43 -1.75 -0.78 -6.65
N CYS A 44 -2.41 -0.12 -5.70
CA CYS A 44 -3.09 -0.81 -4.59
C CYS A 44 -4.10 -1.83 -5.09
N GLU A 45 -4.94 -1.47 -6.07
CA GLU A 45 -5.91 -2.39 -6.68
C GLU A 45 -5.24 -3.61 -7.31
N MET A 46 -4.17 -3.40 -8.09
CA MET A 46 -3.39 -4.49 -8.68
C MET A 46 -2.76 -5.39 -7.61
N LEU A 47 -2.15 -4.81 -6.58
CA LEU A 47 -1.52 -5.56 -5.49
C LEU A 47 -2.56 -6.37 -4.70
N MET A 48 -3.74 -5.81 -4.42
CA MET A 48 -4.84 -6.54 -3.78
C MET A 48 -5.35 -7.70 -4.66
N ALA A 49 -5.52 -7.46 -5.96
CA ALA A 49 -5.94 -8.51 -6.90
C ALA A 49 -4.94 -9.69 -6.96
N ASN A 50 -3.65 -9.41 -6.76
CA ASN A 50 -2.59 -10.40 -6.67
C ASN A 50 -2.43 -11.01 -5.25
N GLY A 51 -3.26 -10.60 -4.28
CA GLY A 51 -3.16 -10.99 -2.87
C GLY A 51 -1.83 -10.58 -2.24
N GLU A 52 -1.21 -9.49 -2.71
CA GLU A 52 0.06 -8.95 -2.22
C GLU A 52 -0.12 -8.01 -1.05
N ILE A 53 -1.28 -7.37 -0.97
CA ILE A 53 -1.70 -6.52 0.15
C ILE A 53 -3.18 -6.81 0.43
N GLU A 54 -3.63 -6.43 1.61
CA GLU A 54 -5.03 -6.52 2.03
C GLU A 54 -5.53 -5.14 2.45
N ARG A 55 -6.83 -4.90 2.27
CA ARG A 55 -7.50 -3.71 2.79
C ARG A 55 -8.30 -4.09 4.03
N ARG A 56 -8.06 -3.41 5.15
CA ARG A 56 -8.78 -3.56 6.41
C ARG A 56 -9.57 -2.28 6.70
N GLY A 57 -10.74 -2.41 7.33
CA GLY A 57 -11.64 -1.29 7.60
C GLY A 57 -12.70 -1.06 6.51
N GLU A 58 -13.67 -0.20 6.81
CA GLU A 58 -14.88 -0.03 5.99
C GLU A 58 -14.73 0.99 4.86
N GLY A 59 -13.79 1.93 4.99
CA GLY A 59 -13.60 2.99 4.00
C GLY A 59 -14.62 4.12 4.10
N THR A 60 -15.28 4.25 5.24
CA THR A 60 -16.17 5.36 5.53
C THR A 60 -15.36 6.54 6.09
N ASN A 61 -15.97 7.73 6.14
CA ASN A 61 -15.31 8.89 6.74
C ASN A 61 -15.02 8.69 8.24
N GLU A 62 -15.83 7.88 8.93
CA GLU A 62 -15.70 7.59 10.36
C GLU A 62 -14.72 6.44 10.63
N ILE A 63 -14.65 5.47 9.70
CA ILE A 63 -13.78 4.30 9.78
C ILE A 63 -13.03 4.18 8.45
N PRO A 64 -11.92 4.93 8.26
CA PRO A 64 -11.13 4.86 7.04
C PRO A 64 -10.52 3.47 6.91
N TYR A 65 -10.33 3.01 5.66
CA TYR A 65 -9.59 1.78 5.42
C TYR A 65 -8.08 2.03 5.47
N THR A 66 -7.32 0.98 5.78
CA THR A 66 -5.87 0.92 5.67
C THR A 66 -5.45 -0.30 4.86
N TYR A 67 -4.30 -0.21 4.20
CA TYR A 67 -3.66 -1.30 3.49
C TYR A 67 -2.61 -1.97 4.37
N HIS A 68 -2.50 -3.29 4.24
CA HIS A 68 -1.65 -4.15 5.06
C HIS A 68 -0.93 -5.17 4.20
N LEU A 69 0.22 -5.67 4.67
CA LEU A 69 0.77 -6.91 4.13
C LEU A 69 -0.05 -8.10 4.69
N PRO A 70 -0.32 -9.15 3.89
CA PRO A 70 -1.06 -10.31 4.36
C PRO A 70 -0.28 -11.03 5.48
N GLU A 71 -0.98 -11.40 6.55
CA GLU A 71 -0.41 -12.23 7.60
C GLU A 71 -0.04 -13.62 7.04
N GLY A 72 1.21 -14.04 7.27
CA GLY A 72 1.67 -15.37 6.82
C GLY A 72 2.12 -15.45 5.37
N ARG A 73 2.29 -14.32 4.65
CA ARG A 73 3.01 -14.33 3.38
C ARG A 73 4.49 -14.63 3.62
N VAL A 74 4.84 -15.91 3.49
CA VAL A 74 6.23 -16.34 3.34
C VAL A 74 6.75 -15.68 2.05
N PRO A 75 7.82 -14.87 2.07
CA PRO A 75 8.38 -14.33 0.85
C PRO A 75 8.69 -15.49 -0.10
N ARG A 76 8.13 -15.46 -1.31
CA ARG A 76 8.58 -16.36 -2.37
C ARG A 76 10.00 -15.91 -2.74
N LEU A 77 10.98 -16.55 -2.10
CA LEU A 77 12.39 -16.54 -2.48
C LEU A 77 12.57 -17.14 -3.88
#